data_AF-A0A1M6YHN2-F1
#
_entry.id   AF-A0A1M6YHN2-F1
#
_cell.length_a   1.000
_cell.length_b   1.000
_cell.length_c   1.000
_cell.angle_alpha   90.00
_cell.angle_beta   90.00
_cell.angle_gamma   90.00
#
_symmetry.space_group_name_H-M   'P 1'
#
loop_
_entity.id
_entity.type
_entity.pdbx_description
1 polymer ?
#
loop_
_entity_poly.entity_id
_entity_poly.type
_entity_poly.pdbx_seq_one_letter_code
_entity_poly.pdbx_strand_id
1 'polypeptide(L)'
;MSGLFTSVGGTLENGMSTYVTSVSSALSSALVPVVTTALTIWIIAYGFAVVRGEAHESVPAFAWRGLKVAIMLAFALGAGIYQSQVVTAVEGATTGLARTVQTAAANASAGNPGCGTVSGSSVTGTSASAIYQTLDCYDRQIDIVMDAYFDKATHEGFSVSGIVAGIGDLVGGFIVGLGGAIFLMVLAFEVTMARMLLDLVLGLGPLFIACGAFGPTARFFEAWTAKIANYALLQILIAAFLGMALTAFSANLAPFNVTTSSPDTNASVLAAAGQAALTAIAPWGAAFGLFITSLLLATIGWQLPAVASGLAGGATLSGFGAFVAGFASRDAVRGLGSLVSLGHGPRRAGGRISSGSGEAGSANAGGSAGQIPAYQRVAREHLGDQDNAGGS
;
A
#
# COMPACT_ATOMS: atom_id res chain seq x y z
N MET A 1 1.47 -2.45 -24.23
CA MET A 1 2.27 -3.72 -24.35
C MET A 1 1.38 -4.83 -23.80
N SER A 2 0.98 -5.85 -24.57
CA SER A 2 0.05 -6.87 -24.05
C SER A 2 0.70 -7.73 -22.96
N GLY A 3 0.04 -7.85 -21.82
CA GLY A 3 0.38 -8.85 -20.80
C GLY A 3 1.41 -8.40 -19.75
N LEU A 4 1.60 -7.08 -19.56
CA LEU A 4 2.58 -6.56 -18.61
C LEU A 4 2.25 -6.97 -17.16
N PHE A 5 0.98 -6.82 -16.75
CA PHE A 5 0.57 -7.16 -15.39
C PHE A 5 0.66 -8.67 -15.17
N THR A 6 0.25 -9.48 -16.15
CA THR A 6 0.32 -10.94 -16.04
C THR A 6 1.76 -11.42 -15.97
N SER A 7 2.66 -10.85 -16.76
CA SER A 7 4.08 -11.22 -16.75
C SER A 7 4.77 -10.85 -15.44
N VAL A 8 4.60 -9.60 -14.99
CA VAL A 8 5.25 -9.10 -13.76
C VAL A 8 4.63 -9.77 -12.53
N GLY A 9 3.30 -9.78 -12.45
CA GLY A 9 2.56 -10.37 -11.34
C GLY A 9 2.80 -11.88 -11.22
N GLY A 10 2.77 -12.61 -12.34
CA GLY A 10 3.05 -14.05 -12.35
C GLY A 10 4.48 -14.37 -11.89
N THR A 11 5.47 -13.59 -12.32
CA THR A 11 6.87 -13.78 -11.90
C THR A 11 7.04 -13.58 -10.39
N LEU A 12 6.43 -12.52 -9.86
CA LEU A 12 6.45 -12.18 -8.44
C LEU A 12 5.80 -13.26 -7.57
N GLU A 13 4.64 -13.77 -7.99
CA GLU A 13 3.91 -14.80 -7.24
C GLU A 13 4.61 -16.16 -7.24
N ASN A 14 5.15 -16.57 -8.39
CA ASN A 14 5.93 -17.81 -8.50
C ASN A 14 7.17 -17.77 -7.59
N GLY A 15 7.88 -16.64 -7.57
CA GLY A 15 9.01 -16.43 -6.66
C GLY A 15 8.59 -16.48 -5.19
N MET A 16 7.48 -15.82 -4.83
CA MET A 16 7.00 -15.76 -3.45
C MET A 16 6.55 -17.13 -2.93
N SER A 17 5.76 -17.88 -3.71
CA SER A 17 5.28 -19.21 -3.31
C SER A 17 6.45 -20.17 -3.04
N THR A 18 7.46 -20.14 -3.91
CA THR A 18 8.70 -20.92 -3.75
C THR A 18 9.46 -20.52 -2.48
N TYR A 19 9.59 -19.20 -2.25
CA TYR A 19 10.27 -18.66 -1.07
C TYR A 19 9.55 -19.02 0.22
N VAL A 20 8.23 -18.78 0.31
CA VAL A 20 7.39 -19.08 1.48
C VAL A 20 7.44 -20.56 1.83
N THR A 21 7.31 -21.44 0.84
CA THR A 21 7.39 -22.90 1.05
C THR A 21 8.77 -23.30 1.62
N SER A 22 9.84 -22.73 1.06
CA SER A 22 11.21 -23.00 1.52
C SER A 22 11.42 -22.50 2.95
N VAL A 23 11.00 -21.28 3.26
CA VAL A 23 11.12 -20.68 4.60
C VAL A 23 10.31 -21.46 5.63
N SER A 24 9.06 -21.82 5.35
CA SER A 24 8.24 -22.63 6.27
C SER A 24 8.91 -23.97 6.55
N SER A 25 9.45 -24.65 5.54
CA SER A 25 10.10 -25.95 5.72
C SER A 25 11.39 -25.85 6.56
N ALA A 26 12.19 -24.80 6.32
CA ALA A 26 13.41 -24.54 7.09
C ALA A 26 13.11 -24.17 8.54
N LEU A 27 12.06 -23.36 8.78
CA LEU A 27 11.63 -23.00 10.13
C LEU A 27 11.08 -24.21 10.89
N SER A 28 10.22 -25.02 10.27
CA SER A 28 9.66 -26.22 10.91
C SER A 28 10.76 -27.20 11.33
N SER A 29 11.83 -27.36 10.53
CA SER A 29 12.95 -28.24 10.90
C SER A 29 13.84 -27.63 12.01
N ALA A 30 14.13 -26.33 11.94
CA ALA A 30 14.94 -25.63 12.94
C ALA A 30 14.24 -25.48 14.29
N LEU A 31 12.90 -25.42 14.32
CA LEU A 31 12.11 -25.29 15.54
C LEU A 31 12.04 -26.56 16.37
N VAL A 32 12.18 -27.75 15.77
CA VAL A 32 12.08 -29.05 16.47
C VAL A 32 12.99 -29.14 17.70
N PRO A 33 14.32 -28.88 17.62
CA PRO A 33 15.19 -28.96 18.79
C PRO A 33 14.86 -27.88 19.85
N VAL A 34 14.47 -26.67 19.42
CA VAL A 34 14.11 -25.59 20.35
C VAL A 34 12.84 -25.93 21.13
N VAL A 35 11.81 -26.40 20.43
CA VAL A 35 10.53 -26.77 21.03
C VAL A 35 10.68 -27.97 21.96
N THR A 36 11.47 -28.97 21.59
CA THR A 36 11.71 -30.14 22.46
C THR A 36 12.40 -29.73 23.76
N THR A 37 13.42 -28.87 23.71
CA THR A 37 14.04 -28.35 24.94
C THR A 37 13.05 -27.54 25.79
N ALA A 38 12.27 -26.64 25.19
CA ALA A 38 11.24 -25.88 25.90
C ALA A 38 10.18 -26.79 26.55
N LEU A 39 9.76 -27.84 25.86
CA LEU A 39 8.80 -28.82 26.36
C LEU A 39 9.37 -29.64 27.53
N THR A 40 10.65 -30.04 27.47
CA THR A 40 11.30 -30.72 28.60
C THR A 40 11.38 -29.82 29.84
N ILE A 41 11.77 -28.55 29.67
CA ILE A 41 11.79 -27.56 30.76
C ILE A 41 10.38 -27.35 31.33
N TRP A 42 9.37 -27.25 30.47
CA TRP A 42 7.99 -27.07 30.88
C TRP A 42 7.46 -28.24 31.73
N ILE A 43 7.74 -29.48 31.32
CA ILE A 43 7.37 -30.67 32.09
C ILE A 43 8.08 -30.70 33.45
N ILE A 44 9.39 -30.41 33.48
CA ILE A 44 10.18 -30.40 34.73
C ILE A 44 9.67 -29.32 35.68
N ALA A 45 9.43 -28.10 35.17
CA ALA A 45 8.94 -26.98 35.98
C ALA A 45 7.56 -27.28 36.58
N TYR A 46 6.66 -27.93 35.82
CA TYR A 46 5.37 -28.36 36.35
C TYR A 46 5.52 -29.48 37.39
N GLY A 47 6.35 -30.49 37.10
CA GLY A 47 6.63 -31.59 38.04
C GLY A 47 7.15 -31.08 39.38
N PHE A 48 8.01 -30.07 39.37
CA PHE A 48 8.52 -29.43 40.58
C PHE A 48 7.45 -28.63 41.34
N ALA A 49 6.54 -27.93 40.63
CA ALA A 49 5.42 -27.21 41.24
C ALA A 49 4.43 -28.15 41.94
N VAL A 50 4.20 -29.34 41.38
CA VAL A 50 3.38 -30.40 42.02
C VAL A 50 4.05 -30.92 43.31
N VAL A 51 5.37 -31.15 43.29
CA VAL A 51 6.11 -31.62 44.47
C VAL A 51 6.11 -30.59 45.61
N ARG A 52 6.10 -29.29 45.30
CA ARG A 52 5.97 -28.22 46.31
C ARG A 52 4.60 -28.13 46.98
N GLY A 53 3.59 -28.85 46.49
CA GLY A 53 2.23 -28.78 47.00
C GLY A 53 1.52 -27.45 46.70
N GLU A 54 2.09 -26.59 45.86
CA GLU A 54 1.51 -25.31 45.44
C GLU A 54 0.43 -25.49 44.35
N ALA A 55 0.42 -26.63 43.66
CA ALA A 55 -0.53 -26.93 42.59
C ALA A 55 -1.67 -27.85 43.08
N HIS A 56 -2.86 -27.27 43.29
CA HIS A 56 -4.12 -28.03 43.52
C HIS A 56 -4.79 -28.52 42.22
N GLU A 57 -4.15 -28.38 41.06
CA GLU A 57 -4.70 -28.89 39.82
C GLU A 57 -4.62 -30.42 39.77
N SER A 58 -5.76 -31.05 39.47
CA SER A 58 -5.84 -32.49 39.33
C SER A 58 -4.99 -32.96 38.13
N VAL A 59 -4.33 -34.12 38.26
CA VAL A 59 -3.53 -34.74 37.17
C VAL A 59 -4.25 -34.77 35.81
N PRO A 60 -5.57 -35.01 35.73
CA PRO A 60 -6.31 -34.90 34.47
C PRO A 60 -6.32 -33.50 33.85
N ALA A 61 -6.36 -32.43 34.65
CA ALA A 61 -6.32 -31.05 34.15
C ALA A 61 -4.96 -30.72 33.54
N PHE A 62 -3.87 -31.23 34.13
CA PHE A 62 -2.54 -31.14 33.55
C PHE A 62 -2.43 -31.94 32.25
N ALA A 63 -2.89 -33.20 32.25
CA ALA A 63 -2.88 -34.04 31.04
C ALA A 63 -3.66 -33.38 29.90
N TRP A 64 -4.79 -32.73 30.19
CA TRP A 64 -5.56 -31.98 29.20
C TRP A 64 -4.79 -30.77 28.65
N ARG A 65 -4.05 -30.04 29.50
CA ARG A 65 -3.16 -28.96 29.04
C ARG A 65 -2.02 -29.50 28.19
N GLY A 66 -1.34 -30.56 28.65
CA GLY A 66 -0.28 -31.23 27.89
C GLY A 66 -0.75 -31.74 26.53
N LEU A 67 -1.97 -32.27 26.46
CA LEU A 67 -2.60 -32.69 25.21
C LEU A 67 -2.81 -31.49 24.26
N LYS A 68 -3.30 -30.35 24.76
CA LYS A 68 -3.45 -29.13 23.94
C LYS A 68 -2.12 -28.66 23.37
N VAL A 69 -1.06 -28.66 24.20
CA VAL A 69 0.31 -28.32 23.77
C VAL A 69 0.79 -29.30 22.70
N ALA A 70 0.62 -30.60 22.92
CA ALA A 70 1.02 -31.64 21.97
C ALA A 70 0.32 -31.50 20.62
N ILE A 71 -0.99 -31.21 20.63
CA ILE A 71 -1.76 -30.96 19.40
C ILE A 71 -1.25 -29.70 18.68
N MET A 72 -1.05 -28.58 19.39
CA MET A 72 -0.53 -27.35 18.78
C MET A 72 0.84 -27.57 18.13
N LEU A 73 1.74 -28.27 18.82
CA LEU A 73 3.07 -28.58 18.30
C LEU A 73 3.02 -29.56 17.12
N ALA A 74 2.07 -30.50 17.10
CA ALA A 74 1.87 -31.38 15.94
C ALA A 74 1.49 -30.58 14.67
N PHE A 75 0.65 -29.55 14.80
CA PHE A 75 0.32 -28.64 13.70
C PHE A 75 1.48 -27.72 13.32
N ALA A 76 2.30 -27.27 14.28
CA ALA A 76 3.43 -26.39 14.00
C ALA A 76 4.62 -27.11 13.34
N LEU A 77 5.01 -28.28 13.86
CA LEU A 77 6.23 -28.99 13.44
C LEU A 77 5.97 -29.91 12.23
N GLY A 78 4.72 -30.34 12.03
CA GLY A 78 4.33 -31.13 10.87
C GLY A 78 4.21 -30.27 9.62
N ALA A 79 5.31 -30.04 8.89
CA ALA A 79 5.34 -29.18 7.70
C ALA A 79 4.22 -29.50 6.67
N GLY A 80 3.91 -30.79 6.47
CA GLY A 80 2.82 -31.22 5.58
C GLY A 80 1.41 -30.98 6.16
N ILE A 81 1.26 -31.09 7.47
CA ILE A 81 -0.03 -30.87 8.17
C ILE A 81 -0.35 -29.38 8.22
N TYR A 82 0.65 -28.54 8.50
CA TYR A 82 0.50 -27.08 8.53
C TYR A 82 -0.05 -26.53 7.21
N GLN A 83 0.58 -26.89 6.09
CA GLN A 83 0.17 -26.43 4.77
C GLN A 83 -1.23 -26.97 4.40
N SER A 84 -1.47 -28.27 4.57
CA SER A 84 -2.75 -28.87 4.21
C SER A 84 -3.93 -28.36 5.02
N GLN A 85 -3.74 -28.08 6.32
CA GLN A 85 -4.85 -27.78 7.22
C GLN A 85 -4.97 -26.29 7.54
N VAL A 86 -3.87 -25.63 7.90
CA VAL A 86 -3.91 -24.23 8.36
C VAL A 86 -3.96 -23.27 7.18
N VAL A 87 -3.01 -23.41 6.24
CA VAL A 87 -2.92 -22.51 5.08
C VAL A 87 -4.17 -22.66 4.21
N THR A 88 -4.53 -23.89 3.85
CA THR A 88 -5.76 -24.16 3.06
C THR A 88 -7.03 -23.65 3.76
N ALA A 89 -7.14 -23.74 5.09
CA ALA A 89 -8.32 -23.25 5.78
C ALA A 89 -8.41 -21.71 5.74
N VAL A 90 -7.28 -21.01 5.92
CA VAL A 90 -7.24 -19.55 5.84
C VAL A 90 -7.50 -19.08 4.41
N GLU A 91 -6.85 -19.67 3.42
CA GLU A 91 -7.06 -19.38 1.99
C GLU A 91 -8.49 -19.73 1.56
N GLY A 92 -9.04 -20.85 2.03
CA GLY A 92 -10.40 -21.27 1.74
C GLY A 92 -11.44 -20.34 2.34
N ALA A 93 -11.26 -19.90 3.58
CA ALA A 93 -12.16 -18.96 4.25
C ALA A 93 -12.12 -17.58 3.57
N THR A 94 -10.93 -17.05 3.29
CA THR A 94 -10.75 -15.78 2.58
C THR A 94 -11.32 -15.83 1.17
N THR A 95 -11.06 -16.92 0.44
CA THR A 95 -11.63 -17.14 -0.90
C THR A 95 -13.14 -17.22 -0.86
N GLY A 96 -13.71 -17.95 0.10
CA GLY A 96 -15.16 -18.07 0.27
C GLY A 96 -15.83 -16.70 0.46
N LEU A 97 -15.30 -15.89 1.38
CA LEU A 97 -15.80 -14.54 1.66
C LEU A 97 -15.58 -13.56 0.49
N ALA A 98 -14.40 -13.57 -0.15
CA ALA A 98 -14.16 -12.74 -1.31
C ALA A 98 -15.09 -13.12 -2.48
N ARG A 99 -15.39 -14.41 -2.65
CA ARG A 99 -16.30 -14.90 -3.69
C ARG A 99 -17.72 -14.43 -3.49
N THR A 100 -18.24 -14.35 -2.26
CA THR A 100 -19.60 -13.84 -2.01
C THR A 100 -19.70 -12.36 -2.39
N VAL A 101 -18.72 -11.55 -1.99
CA VAL A 101 -18.66 -10.13 -2.33
C VAL A 101 -18.54 -9.92 -3.83
N GLN A 102 -17.68 -10.69 -4.52
CA GLN A 102 -17.51 -10.56 -5.96
C GLN A 102 -18.68 -11.14 -6.76
N THR A 103 -19.39 -12.15 -6.26
CA THR A 103 -20.65 -12.61 -6.88
C THR A 103 -21.70 -11.51 -6.81
N ALA A 104 -21.79 -10.80 -5.69
CA ALA A 104 -22.66 -9.62 -5.59
C ALA A 104 -22.23 -8.51 -6.56
N ALA A 105 -20.92 -8.27 -6.70
CA ALA A 105 -20.40 -7.30 -7.67
C ALA A 105 -20.72 -7.71 -9.11
N ALA A 106 -20.54 -8.99 -9.48
CA ALA A 106 -20.88 -9.51 -10.80
C ALA A 106 -22.38 -9.37 -11.11
N ASN A 107 -23.26 -9.63 -10.13
CA ASN A 107 -24.70 -9.40 -10.25
C ASN A 107 -25.05 -7.90 -10.41
N ALA A 108 -24.23 -7.02 -9.85
CA ALA A 108 -24.31 -5.57 -10.07
C ALA A 108 -23.64 -5.13 -11.39
N SER A 109 -23.32 -6.07 -12.29
CA SER A 109 -22.66 -5.83 -13.58
C SER A 109 -21.25 -5.24 -13.44
N ALA A 110 -20.50 -5.65 -12.41
CA ALA A 110 -19.18 -5.09 -12.19
C ALA A 110 -18.14 -5.52 -13.24
N GLY A 111 -17.56 -4.54 -13.94
CA GLY A 111 -16.63 -4.76 -15.06
C GLY A 111 -17.19 -4.24 -16.38
N ASN A 112 -16.86 -4.93 -17.49
CA ASN A 112 -17.44 -4.64 -18.80
C ASN A 112 -17.50 -5.87 -19.73
N PRO A 113 -18.39 -5.89 -20.75
CA PRO A 113 -18.53 -7.03 -21.65
C PRO A 113 -17.25 -7.46 -22.36
N GLY A 114 -16.32 -6.53 -22.63
CA GLY A 114 -15.07 -6.82 -23.31
C GLY A 114 -14.03 -7.52 -22.44
N CYS A 115 -13.85 -7.07 -21.19
CA CYS A 115 -12.86 -7.62 -20.26
C CYS A 115 -13.43 -8.60 -19.24
N GLY A 116 -14.73 -8.89 -19.31
CA GLY A 116 -15.44 -9.75 -18.38
C GLY A 116 -15.65 -9.12 -16.99
N THR A 117 -16.18 -9.93 -16.09
CA THR A 117 -16.34 -9.59 -14.66
C THR A 117 -15.13 -10.10 -13.88
N VAL A 118 -14.74 -9.38 -12.83
CA VAL A 118 -13.69 -9.82 -11.91
C VAL A 118 -14.17 -11.09 -11.20
N SER A 119 -13.42 -12.19 -11.34
CA SER A 119 -13.80 -13.50 -10.79
C SER A 119 -13.30 -13.71 -9.36
N GLY A 120 -14.20 -14.12 -8.45
CA GLY A 120 -13.99 -14.31 -6.99
C GLY A 120 -12.66 -14.90 -6.54
N SER A 121 -12.21 -15.91 -7.27
CA SER A 121 -11.02 -16.71 -6.94
C SER A 121 -9.70 -16.04 -7.29
N SER A 122 -9.73 -14.82 -7.83
CA SER A 122 -8.57 -14.18 -8.43
C SER A 122 -7.79 -13.27 -7.47
N VAL A 123 -8.35 -12.77 -6.36
CA VAL A 123 -7.56 -12.02 -5.34
C VAL A 123 -7.01 -12.96 -4.27
N THR A 124 -7.74 -14.04 -4.00
CA THR A 124 -7.63 -14.85 -2.78
C THR A 124 -7.22 -16.30 -3.06
N GLY A 125 -7.13 -16.72 -4.32
CA GLY A 125 -6.66 -18.04 -4.72
C GLY A 125 -5.13 -18.17 -4.72
N THR A 126 -4.63 -19.35 -5.12
CA THR A 126 -3.19 -19.68 -5.21
C THR A 126 -2.43 -18.88 -6.29
N SER A 127 -3.13 -18.09 -7.11
CA SER A 127 -2.54 -17.07 -7.99
C SER A 127 -3.51 -15.89 -8.16
N ALA A 128 -2.99 -14.67 -8.40
CA ALA A 128 -3.81 -13.53 -8.84
C ALA A 128 -3.84 -13.32 -10.36
N SER A 129 -3.48 -14.37 -11.10
CA SER A 129 -3.40 -14.41 -12.57
C SER A 129 -4.62 -13.83 -13.28
N ALA A 130 -5.83 -14.17 -12.85
CA ALA A 130 -7.04 -13.66 -13.48
C ALA A 130 -7.24 -12.13 -13.30
N ILE A 131 -6.77 -11.54 -12.19
CA ILE A 131 -6.82 -10.07 -12.03
C ILE A 131 -5.82 -9.41 -12.95
N TYR A 132 -4.61 -9.96 -13.03
CA TYR A 132 -3.60 -9.42 -13.93
C TYR A 132 -4.06 -9.46 -15.38
N GLN A 133 -4.75 -10.52 -15.80
CA GLN A 133 -5.38 -10.60 -17.12
C GLN A 133 -6.49 -9.54 -17.30
N THR A 134 -7.32 -9.31 -16.28
CA THR A 134 -8.32 -8.23 -16.33
C THR A 134 -7.63 -6.86 -16.44
N LEU A 135 -6.59 -6.59 -15.65
CA LEU A 135 -5.81 -5.35 -15.71
C LEU A 135 -5.17 -5.17 -17.09
N ASP A 136 -4.58 -6.21 -17.68
CA ASP A 136 -4.02 -6.20 -19.03
C ASP A 136 -5.10 -5.92 -20.10
N CYS A 137 -6.31 -6.45 -19.93
CA CYS A 137 -7.41 -6.16 -20.83
C CYS A 137 -7.87 -4.69 -20.73
N TYR A 138 -7.95 -4.14 -19.53
CA TYR A 138 -8.27 -2.72 -19.34
C TYR A 138 -7.15 -1.81 -19.87
N ASP A 139 -5.87 -2.19 -19.70
CA ASP A 139 -4.71 -1.51 -20.29
C ASP A 139 -4.86 -1.44 -21.82
N ARG A 140 -5.28 -2.54 -22.45
CA ARG A 140 -5.58 -2.57 -23.88
C ARG A 140 -6.76 -1.69 -24.29
N GLN A 141 -7.81 -1.59 -23.49
CA GLN A 141 -8.91 -0.66 -23.78
C GLN A 141 -8.44 0.80 -23.69
N ILE A 142 -7.56 1.13 -22.74
CA ILE A 142 -6.96 2.46 -22.60
C ILE A 142 -6.03 2.77 -23.78
N ASP A 143 -5.17 1.81 -24.17
CA ASP A 143 -4.30 1.92 -25.35
C ASP A 143 -5.12 2.29 -26.59
N ILE A 144 -6.25 1.60 -26.83
CA ILE A 144 -7.12 1.87 -27.99
C ILE A 144 -7.71 3.29 -27.94
N VAL A 145 -8.15 3.76 -26.76
CA VAL A 145 -8.64 5.14 -26.63
C VAL A 145 -7.54 6.14 -26.88
N MET A 146 -6.34 5.90 -26.33
CA MET A 146 -5.17 6.75 -26.50
C MET A 146 -4.72 6.83 -27.97
N ASP A 147 -4.68 5.69 -28.67
CA ASP A 147 -4.42 5.61 -30.11
C ASP A 147 -5.48 6.39 -30.91
N ALA A 148 -6.76 6.30 -30.54
CA ALA A 148 -7.82 7.05 -31.20
C ALA A 148 -7.65 8.58 -31.06
N TYR A 149 -7.16 9.07 -29.90
CA TYR A 149 -6.81 10.49 -29.72
C TYR A 149 -5.63 10.90 -30.60
N PHE A 150 -4.59 10.06 -30.69
CA PHE A 150 -3.42 10.33 -31.51
C PHE A 150 -3.73 10.31 -33.00
N ASP A 151 -4.51 9.33 -33.46
CA ASP A 151 -4.97 9.26 -34.83
C ASP A 151 -5.79 10.51 -35.17
N LYS A 152 -6.74 10.89 -34.31
CA LYS A 152 -7.53 12.11 -34.53
C LYS A 152 -6.66 13.35 -34.64
N ALA A 153 -5.66 13.49 -33.77
CA ALA A 153 -4.73 14.61 -33.81
C ALA A 153 -3.90 14.70 -35.11
N THR A 154 -3.55 13.56 -35.72
CA THR A 154 -2.81 13.55 -37.00
C THR A 154 -3.67 13.88 -38.22
N HIS A 155 -4.99 13.73 -38.10
CA HIS A 155 -5.94 14.02 -39.19
C HIS A 155 -6.46 15.46 -39.16
N GLU A 156 -6.10 16.25 -38.16
CA GLU A 156 -6.42 17.66 -38.15
C GLU A 156 -5.57 18.42 -39.18
N GLY A 157 -6.23 19.11 -40.10
CA GLY A 157 -5.54 19.83 -41.18
C GLY A 157 -4.61 20.93 -40.68
N PHE A 158 -3.67 21.37 -41.52
CA PHE A 158 -2.66 22.41 -41.20
C PHE A 158 -3.20 23.84 -41.00
N SER A 159 -4.51 24.03 -40.81
CA SER A 159 -5.07 25.34 -40.46
C SER A 159 -4.70 25.70 -39.02
N VAL A 160 -4.69 26.99 -38.68
CA VAL A 160 -4.38 27.45 -37.30
C VAL A 160 -5.32 26.80 -36.27
N SER A 161 -6.59 26.58 -36.63
CA SER A 161 -7.55 25.88 -35.76
C SER A 161 -7.26 24.38 -35.64
N GLY A 162 -6.82 23.72 -36.72
CA GLY A 162 -6.46 22.29 -36.71
C GLY A 162 -5.13 22.01 -36.01
N ILE A 163 -4.18 22.94 -36.02
CA ILE A 163 -2.96 22.80 -35.21
C ILE A 163 -3.31 22.87 -33.71
N VAL A 164 -4.18 23.80 -33.32
CA VAL A 164 -4.59 23.96 -31.91
C VAL A 164 -5.40 22.77 -31.42
N ALA A 165 -6.38 22.31 -32.19
CA ALA A 165 -7.18 21.15 -31.79
C ALA A 165 -6.36 19.84 -31.84
N GLY A 166 -5.42 19.69 -32.78
CA GLY A 166 -4.53 18.53 -32.87
C GLY A 166 -3.58 18.45 -31.67
N ILE A 167 -3.02 19.58 -31.22
CA ILE A 167 -2.26 19.61 -29.96
C ILE A 167 -3.16 19.25 -28.78
N GLY A 168 -4.41 19.73 -28.76
CA GLY A 168 -5.39 19.40 -27.74
C GLY A 168 -5.69 17.90 -27.66
N ASP A 169 -5.86 17.25 -28.80
CA ASP A 169 -6.14 15.82 -28.89
C ASP A 169 -4.91 14.97 -28.54
N LEU A 170 -3.69 15.38 -28.93
CA LEU A 170 -2.44 14.74 -28.45
C LEU A 170 -2.33 14.79 -26.93
N VAL A 171 -2.58 15.96 -26.33
CA VAL A 171 -2.55 16.12 -24.88
C VAL A 171 -3.66 15.28 -24.24
N GLY A 172 -4.85 15.22 -24.84
CA GLY A 172 -5.95 14.37 -24.40
C GLY A 172 -5.58 12.89 -24.36
N GLY A 173 -4.96 12.36 -25.42
CA GLY A 173 -4.48 10.98 -25.48
C GLY A 173 -3.46 10.67 -24.39
N PHE A 174 -2.51 11.58 -24.16
CA PHE A 174 -1.52 11.41 -23.08
C PHE A 174 -2.17 11.45 -21.69
N ILE A 175 -3.14 12.33 -21.46
CA ILE A 175 -3.88 12.43 -20.19
C ILE A 175 -4.66 11.14 -19.92
N VAL A 176 -5.33 10.59 -20.93
CA VAL A 176 -6.07 9.31 -20.79
C VAL A 176 -5.12 8.16 -20.49
N GLY A 177 -4.04 8.03 -21.27
CA GLY A 177 -3.04 6.99 -21.06
C GLY A 177 -2.39 7.07 -19.68
N LEU A 178 -1.98 8.27 -19.26
CA LEU A 178 -1.34 8.49 -17.96
C LEU A 178 -2.32 8.26 -16.80
N GLY A 179 -3.56 8.74 -16.90
CA GLY A 179 -4.61 8.51 -15.90
C GLY A 179 -4.90 7.02 -15.73
N GLY A 180 -5.19 6.34 -16.84
CA GLY A 180 -5.45 4.91 -16.85
C GLY A 180 -4.27 4.09 -16.31
N ALA A 181 -3.05 4.39 -16.73
CA ALA A 181 -1.85 3.72 -16.25
C ALA A 181 -1.64 3.89 -14.74
N ILE A 182 -1.83 5.10 -14.19
CA ILE A 182 -1.73 5.33 -12.74
C ILE A 182 -2.75 4.47 -11.99
N PHE A 183 -3.99 4.47 -12.44
CA PHE A 183 -5.06 3.71 -11.80
C PHE A 183 -4.79 2.19 -11.82
N LEU A 184 -4.43 1.64 -12.98
CA LEU A 184 -4.14 0.20 -13.11
C LEU A 184 -2.89 -0.21 -12.32
N MET A 185 -1.84 0.62 -12.30
CA MET A 185 -0.65 0.37 -11.51
C MET A 185 -0.94 0.32 -10.00
N VAL A 186 -1.78 1.22 -9.50
CA VAL A 186 -2.18 1.24 -8.10
C VAL A 186 -3.00 0.00 -7.74
N LEU A 187 -3.97 -0.38 -8.58
CA LEU A 187 -4.74 -1.61 -8.39
C LEU A 187 -3.86 -2.86 -8.41
N ALA A 188 -2.95 -2.97 -9.38
CA ALA A 188 -2.02 -4.09 -9.48
C ALA A 188 -1.16 -4.19 -8.22
N PHE A 189 -0.60 -3.05 -7.77
CA PHE A 189 0.19 -2.98 -6.56
C PHE A 189 -0.58 -3.44 -5.31
N GLU A 190 -1.81 -2.96 -5.13
CA GLU A 190 -2.67 -3.33 -3.99
C GLU A 190 -2.95 -4.83 -3.95
N VAL A 191 -3.35 -5.41 -5.08
CA VAL A 191 -3.65 -6.84 -5.22
C VAL A 191 -2.41 -7.68 -4.90
N THR A 192 -1.27 -7.35 -5.50
CA THR A 192 -0.03 -8.09 -5.28
C THR A 192 0.45 -7.96 -3.83
N MET A 193 0.40 -6.76 -3.26
CA MET A 193 0.80 -6.49 -1.87
C MET A 193 -0.05 -7.27 -0.88
N ALA A 194 -1.37 -7.24 -1.02
CA ALA A 194 -2.31 -7.93 -0.14
C ALA A 194 -2.05 -9.43 -0.05
N ARG A 195 -1.71 -10.01 -1.18
CA ARG A 195 -1.44 -11.44 -1.31
C ARG A 195 -0.11 -11.82 -0.71
N MET A 196 0.95 -11.11 -1.09
CA MET A 196 2.29 -11.32 -0.56
C MET A 196 2.36 -11.20 0.97
N LEU A 197 1.65 -10.24 1.55
CA LEU A 197 1.64 -10.06 3.00
C LEU A 197 0.97 -11.22 3.74
N LEU A 198 -0.13 -11.76 3.20
CA LEU A 198 -0.78 -12.94 3.78
C LEU A 198 0.13 -14.16 3.66
N ASP A 199 0.68 -14.42 2.47
CA ASP A 199 1.54 -15.57 2.20
C ASP A 199 2.80 -15.54 3.08
N LEU A 200 3.42 -14.37 3.27
CA LEU A 200 4.58 -14.22 4.14
C LEU A 200 4.25 -14.52 5.61
N VAL A 201 3.13 -14.00 6.10
CA VAL A 201 2.68 -14.22 7.49
C VAL A 201 2.31 -15.67 7.72
N LEU A 202 1.67 -16.32 6.75
CA LEU A 202 1.41 -17.76 6.78
C LEU A 202 2.71 -18.56 6.66
N GLY A 203 3.70 -18.08 5.91
CA GLY A 203 5.01 -18.72 5.82
C GLY A 203 5.71 -18.86 7.17
N LEU A 204 5.57 -17.85 8.03
CA LEU A 204 6.12 -17.80 9.38
C LEU A 204 5.24 -18.49 10.43
N GLY A 205 4.05 -18.98 10.06
CA GLY A 205 3.07 -19.51 11.00
C GLY A 205 3.53 -20.67 11.89
N PRO A 206 4.36 -21.63 11.43
CA PRO A 206 4.90 -22.69 12.29
C PRO A 206 5.56 -22.16 13.57
N LEU A 207 6.30 -21.05 13.46
CA LEU A 207 6.96 -20.41 14.60
C LEU A 207 5.95 -19.84 15.59
N PHE A 208 4.96 -19.11 15.08
CA PHE A 208 3.95 -18.47 15.92
C PHE A 208 3.01 -19.49 16.58
N ILE A 209 2.65 -20.57 15.87
CA ILE A 209 1.87 -21.67 16.47
C ILE A 209 2.68 -22.36 17.57
N ALA A 210 3.98 -22.59 17.37
CA ALA A 210 4.83 -23.14 18.43
C ALA A 210 4.89 -22.22 19.67
N CYS A 211 4.94 -20.89 19.47
CA CYS A 211 4.82 -19.93 20.57
C CYS A 211 3.47 -19.98 21.28
N GLY A 212 2.37 -20.30 20.58
CA GLY A 212 1.03 -20.48 21.15
C GLY A 212 0.94 -21.65 22.13
N ALA A 213 1.80 -22.65 21.97
CA ALA A 213 1.81 -23.84 22.81
C ALA A 213 2.27 -23.54 24.26
N PHE A 214 2.96 -22.41 24.50
CA PHE A 214 3.43 -22.02 25.82
C PHE A 214 2.77 -20.71 26.27
N GLY A 215 2.20 -20.70 27.47
CA GLY A 215 1.52 -19.52 28.04
C GLY A 215 2.31 -18.21 27.96
N PRO A 216 3.61 -18.17 28.34
CA PRO A 216 4.41 -16.94 28.27
C PRO A 216 4.59 -16.36 26.85
N THR A 217 4.54 -17.21 25.82
CA THR A 217 4.73 -16.80 24.41
C THR A 217 3.43 -16.74 23.61
N ALA A 218 2.29 -17.07 24.22
CA ALA A 218 0.98 -17.10 23.58
C ALA A 218 0.58 -15.75 22.95
N ARG A 219 1.03 -14.62 23.52
CA ARG A 219 0.81 -13.28 22.95
C ARG A 219 1.30 -13.14 21.51
N PHE A 220 2.34 -13.88 21.10
CA PHE A 220 2.87 -13.83 19.73
C PHE A 220 1.97 -14.59 18.77
N PHE A 221 1.38 -15.71 19.22
CA PHE A 221 0.36 -16.42 18.48
C PHE A 221 -0.90 -15.56 18.29
N GLU A 222 -1.37 -14.91 19.35
CA GLU A 222 -2.51 -13.99 19.30
C GLU A 222 -2.26 -12.79 18.37
N ALA A 223 -1.05 -12.22 18.40
CA ALA A 223 -0.68 -11.14 17.47
C ALA A 223 -0.61 -11.64 16.01
N TRP A 224 -0.13 -12.86 15.79
CA TRP A 224 -0.08 -13.48 14.47
C TRP A 224 -1.47 -13.78 13.91
N THR A 225 -2.38 -14.34 14.71
CA THR A 225 -3.77 -14.58 14.27
C THR A 225 -4.49 -13.28 13.94
N ALA A 226 -4.26 -12.22 14.72
CA ALA A 226 -4.78 -10.89 14.42
C ALA A 226 -4.22 -10.35 13.08
N LYS A 227 -2.95 -10.61 12.77
CA LYS A 227 -2.35 -10.23 11.48
C LYS A 227 -2.90 -11.03 10.31
N ILE A 228 -3.14 -12.33 10.48
CA ILE A 228 -3.83 -13.14 9.47
C ILE A 228 -5.20 -12.56 9.18
N ALA A 229 -6.00 -12.30 10.22
CA ALA A 229 -7.33 -11.73 10.08
C ALA A 229 -7.29 -10.36 9.37
N ASN A 230 -6.34 -9.51 9.72
CA ASN A 230 -6.14 -8.22 9.07
C ASN A 230 -5.84 -8.35 7.56
N TYR A 231 -4.90 -9.20 7.17
CA TYR A 231 -4.54 -9.37 5.76
C TYR A 231 -5.60 -10.12 4.95
N ALA A 232 -6.29 -11.07 5.59
CA ALA A 232 -7.49 -11.71 5.06
C ALA A 232 -8.59 -10.69 4.74
N LEU A 233 -8.91 -9.80 5.69
CA LEU A 233 -9.87 -8.72 5.48
C LEU A 233 -9.42 -7.74 4.39
N LEU A 234 -8.12 -7.42 4.35
CA LEU A 234 -7.54 -6.56 3.32
C LEU A 234 -7.76 -7.14 1.92
N GLN A 235 -7.54 -8.45 1.72
CA GLN A 235 -7.83 -9.11 0.44
C GLN A 235 -9.31 -9.06 0.06
N ILE A 236 -10.22 -9.26 1.02
CA ILE A 236 -11.67 -9.20 0.79
C ILE A 236 -12.10 -7.77 0.42
N LEU A 237 -11.54 -6.75 1.06
CA LEU A 237 -11.83 -5.35 0.75
C LEU A 237 -11.30 -4.95 -0.62
N ILE A 238 -10.11 -5.39 -1.01
CA ILE A 238 -9.56 -5.16 -2.35
C ILE A 238 -10.42 -5.87 -3.40
N ALA A 239 -10.85 -7.10 -3.14
CA ALA A 239 -11.81 -7.81 -3.99
C ALA A 239 -13.10 -7.01 -4.22
N ALA A 240 -13.66 -6.43 -3.15
CA ALA A 240 -14.85 -5.58 -3.22
C ALA A 240 -14.59 -4.31 -4.04
N PHE A 241 -13.47 -3.64 -3.73
CA PHE A 241 -13.09 -2.39 -4.35
C PHE A 241 -12.81 -2.56 -5.84
N LEU A 242 -12.11 -3.62 -6.24
CA LEU A 242 -11.75 -3.88 -7.63
C LEU A 242 -12.98 -3.95 -8.53
N GLY A 243 -14.05 -4.63 -8.08
CA GLY A 243 -15.32 -4.66 -8.79
C GLY A 243 -15.91 -3.25 -8.98
N MET A 244 -16.02 -2.48 -7.89
CA MET A 244 -16.56 -1.10 -7.96
C MET A 244 -15.70 -0.18 -8.83
N ALA A 245 -14.38 -0.23 -8.66
CA ALA A 245 -13.43 0.63 -9.34
C ALA A 245 -13.40 0.37 -10.85
N LEU A 246 -13.37 -0.90 -11.26
CA LEU A 246 -13.41 -1.27 -12.68
C LEU A 246 -14.76 -0.93 -13.33
N THR A 247 -15.87 -0.98 -12.57
CA THR A 247 -17.19 -0.55 -13.05
C THR A 247 -17.25 0.96 -13.25
N ALA A 248 -16.75 1.73 -12.27
CA ALA A 248 -16.67 3.17 -12.38
C ALA A 248 -15.77 3.58 -13.55
N PHE A 249 -14.64 2.90 -13.71
CA PHE A 249 -13.72 3.14 -14.82
C PHE A 249 -14.33 2.73 -16.16
N SER A 250 -15.03 1.59 -16.23
CA SER A 250 -15.71 1.15 -17.46
C SER A 250 -16.83 2.09 -17.88
N ALA A 251 -17.54 2.71 -16.93
CA ALA A 251 -18.53 3.74 -17.23
C ALA A 251 -17.90 4.98 -17.90
N ASN A 252 -16.64 5.32 -17.59
CA ASN A 252 -15.92 6.40 -18.24
C ASN A 252 -15.35 6.00 -19.62
N LEU A 253 -15.10 4.70 -19.84
CA LEU A 253 -14.69 4.17 -21.15
C LEU A 253 -15.87 3.89 -22.10
N ALA A 254 -17.07 3.68 -21.56
CA ALA A 254 -18.27 3.35 -22.34
C ALA A 254 -18.59 4.34 -23.47
N PRO A 255 -18.44 5.67 -23.32
CA PRO A 255 -18.66 6.63 -24.40
C PRO A 255 -17.77 6.39 -25.64
N PHE A 256 -16.60 5.77 -25.46
CA PHE A 256 -15.68 5.44 -26.55
C PHE A 256 -16.04 4.12 -27.26
N ASN A 257 -17.06 3.41 -26.79
CA ASN A 257 -17.48 2.09 -27.29
C ASN A 257 -16.40 0.99 -27.23
N VAL A 258 -15.29 1.22 -26.52
CA VAL A 258 -14.17 0.28 -26.38
C VAL A 258 -14.44 -0.86 -25.38
N THR A 259 -15.58 -0.83 -24.70
CA THR A 259 -15.95 -1.79 -23.63
C THR A 259 -16.89 -2.89 -24.11
N THR A 260 -17.32 -2.83 -25.37
CA THR A 260 -18.39 -3.68 -25.93
C THR A 260 -17.94 -5.10 -26.28
N SER A 261 -16.65 -5.29 -26.55
CA SER A 261 -16.05 -6.58 -26.86
C SER A 261 -14.57 -6.63 -26.47
N SER A 262 -13.98 -7.83 -26.44
CA SER A 262 -12.59 -7.99 -26.02
C SER A 262 -11.63 -7.30 -26.99
N PRO A 263 -10.68 -6.48 -26.49
CA PRO A 263 -9.67 -5.83 -27.31
C PRO A 263 -8.72 -6.83 -27.99
N ASP A 264 -8.56 -8.04 -27.46
CA ASP A 264 -7.68 -9.06 -28.06
C ASP A 264 -8.26 -9.68 -29.34
N THR A 265 -9.59 -9.71 -29.45
CA THR A 265 -10.27 -10.32 -30.61
C THR A 265 -10.65 -9.30 -31.67
N ASN A 266 -11.05 -8.09 -31.26
CA ASN A 266 -11.69 -7.09 -32.14
C ASN A 266 -10.99 -5.72 -32.14
N ALA A 267 -9.68 -5.67 -31.93
CA ALA A 267 -8.91 -4.42 -31.78
C ALA A 267 -9.22 -3.35 -32.84
N SER A 268 -9.26 -3.73 -34.12
CA SER A 268 -9.51 -2.80 -35.23
C SER A 268 -10.93 -2.22 -35.22
N VAL A 269 -11.93 -3.02 -34.84
CA VAL A 269 -13.32 -2.57 -34.72
C VAL A 269 -13.46 -1.59 -33.56
N LEU A 270 -12.82 -1.90 -32.43
CA LEU A 270 -12.81 -1.04 -31.24
C LEU A 270 -12.07 0.27 -31.48
N ALA A 271 -10.95 0.24 -32.23
CA ALA A 271 -10.23 1.45 -32.64
C ALA A 271 -11.09 2.35 -33.52
N ALA A 272 -11.75 1.80 -34.54
CA ALA A 272 -12.68 2.56 -35.38
C ALA A 272 -13.85 3.14 -34.57
N ALA A 273 -14.37 2.39 -33.60
CA ALA A 273 -15.44 2.84 -32.71
C ALA A 273 -14.98 4.00 -31.79
N GLY A 274 -13.76 3.91 -31.26
CA GLY A 274 -13.15 4.96 -30.43
C GLY A 274 -12.92 6.25 -31.22
N GLN A 275 -12.41 6.15 -32.45
CA GLN A 275 -12.25 7.28 -33.36
C GLN A 275 -13.60 7.96 -33.68
N ALA A 276 -14.62 7.17 -34.00
CA ALA A 276 -15.96 7.69 -34.26
C ALA A 276 -16.54 8.40 -33.01
N ALA A 277 -16.38 7.81 -31.83
CA ALA A 277 -16.86 8.38 -30.58
C ALA A 277 -16.23 9.75 -30.27
N LEU A 278 -14.93 9.92 -30.54
CA LEU A 278 -14.21 11.19 -30.32
C LEU A 278 -14.77 12.36 -31.15
N THR A 279 -15.47 12.08 -32.25
CA THR A 279 -16.15 13.13 -33.05
C THR A 279 -17.53 13.48 -32.50
N ALA A 280 -18.14 12.59 -31.74
CA ALA A 280 -19.48 12.75 -31.17
C ALA A 280 -19.48 13.33 -29.74
N ILE A 281 -18.35 13.24 -29.02
CA ILE A 281 -18.21 13.72 -27.65
C ILE A 281 -17.25 14.92 -27.57
N ALA A 282 -17.31 15.66 -26.46
CA ALA A 282 -16.30 16.67 -26.14
C ALA A 282 -14.99 15.96 -25.72
N PRO A 283 -13.93 15.92 -26.56
CA PRO A 283 -12.77 15.04 -26.35
C PRO A 283 -12.00 15.42 -25.09
N TRP A 284 -11.73 16.71 -24.92
CA TRP A 284 -11.04 17.26 -23.74
C TRP A 284 -11.80 16.98 -22.44
N GLY A 285 -13.13 17.16 -22.43
CA GLY A 285 -13.97 16.87 -21.27
C GLY A 285 -13.90 15.39 -20.86
N ALA A 286 -13.92 14.49 -21.84
CA ALA A 286 -13.80 13.05 -21.60
C ALA A 286 -12.41 12.67 -21.09
N ALA A 287 -11.34 13.22 -21.66
CA ALA A 287 -9.96 12.98 -21.22
C ALA A 287 -9.71 13.43 -19.78
N PHE A 288 -10.11 14.66 -19.43
CA PHE A 288 -9.98 15.16 -18.06
C PHE A 288 -10.88 14.40 -17.08
N GLY A 289 -12.09 14.04 -17.49
CA GLY A 289 -13.01 13.22 -16.67
C GLY A 289 -12.40 11.86 -16.34
N LEU A 290 -11.86 11.15 -17.34
CA LEU A 290 -11.14 9.89 -17.16
C LEU A 290 -9.94 10.05 -16.23
N PHE A 291 -9.16 11.11 -16.39
CA PHE A 291 -7.99 11.36 -15.55
C PHE A 291 -8.37 11.62 -14.08
N ILE A 292 -9.34 12.48 -13.84
CA ILE A 292 -9.79 12.83 -12.49
C ILE A 292 -10.40 11.60 -11.80
N THR A 293 -11.22 10.83 -12.51
CA THR A 293 -11.81 9.60 -11.96
C THR A 293 -10.74 8.55 -11.68
N SER A 294 -9.75 8.39 -12.56
CA SER A 294 -8.60 7.50 -12.34
C SER A 294 -7.81 7.88 -11.08
N LEU A 295 -7.51 9.17 -10.90
CA LEU A 295 -6.84 9.67 -9.70
C LEU A 295 -7.68 9.45 -8.45
N LEU A 296 -8.98 9.75 -8.49
CA LEU A 296 -9.88 9.54 -7.37
C LEU A 296 -9.90 8.06 -6.96
N LEU A 297 -10.11 7.15 -7.92
CA LEU A 297 -10.12 5.72 -7.65
C LEU A 297 -8.77 5.23 -7.12
N ALA A 298 -7.65 5.68 -7.69
CA ALA A 298 -6.32 5.36 -7.19
C ALA A 298 -6.12 5.83 -5.74
N THR A 299 -6.58 7.03 -5.38
CA THR A 299 -6.47 7.52 -3.99
C THR A 299 -7.33 6.77 -3.00
N ILE A 300 -8.48 6.23 -3.44
CA ILE A 300 -9.37 5.40 -2.61
C ILE A 300 -8.73 4.02 -2.38
N GLY A 301 -8.20 3.40 -3.43
CA GLY A 301 -7.49 2.12 -3.33
C GLY A 301 -6.36 2.18 -2.30
N TRP A 302 -5.57 3.27 -2.32
CA TRP A 302 -4.45 3.45 -1.42
C TRP A 302 -4.83 3.44 0.07
N GLN A 303 -6.10 3.72 0.39
CA GLN A 303 -6.60 3.75 1.77
C GLN A 303 -7.06 2.37 2.27
N LEU A 304 -7.24 1.38 1.38
CA LEU A 304 -7.73 0.05 1.75
C LEU A 304 -6.93 -0.64 2.86
N PRO A 305 -5.57 -0.55 2.91
CA PRO A 305 -4.81 -1.14 4.01
C PRO A 305 -5.14 -0.52 5.38
N ALA A 306 -5.43 0.79 5.42
CA ALA A 306 -5.81 1.47 6.65
C ALA A 306 -7.22 1.08 7.10
N VAL A 307 -8.17 0.92 6.17
CA VAL A 307 -9.53 0.45 6.44
C VAL A 307 -9.51 -0.98 7.00
N ALA A 308 -8.74 -1.88 6.37
CA ALA A 308 -8.58 -3.25 6.85
C ALA A 308 -8.03 -3.28 8.29
N SER A 309 -7.01 -2.47 8.56
CA SER A 309 -6.38 -2.36 9.89
C SER A 309 -7.36 -1.88 10.97
N GLY A 310 -8.20 -0.89 10.63
CA GLY A 310 -9.22 -0.38 11.55
C GLY A 310 -10.31 -1.41 11.87
N LEU A 311 -10.75 -2.19 10.88
CA LEU A 311 -11.76 -3.24 11.07
C LEU A 311 -11.23 -4.45 11.84
N ALA A 312 -9.95 -4.81 11.63
CA ALA A 312 -9.30 -5.92 12.31
C ALA A 312 -8.90 -5.60 13.77
N GLY A 313 -9.24 -4.42 14.29
CA GLY A 313 -8.94 -3.99 15.66
C GLY A 313 -7.50 -3.52 15.88
N GLY A 314 -6.75 -3.22 14.81
CA GLY A 314 -5.42 -2.62 14.88
C GLY A 314 -5.49 -1.10 14.96
N ALA A 315 -4.55 -0.48 15.69
CA ALA A 315 -4.30 0.95 15.52
C ALA A 315 -4.03 1.21 14.03
N THR A 316 -4.77 2.11 13.41
CA THR A 316 -4.59 2.44 11.99
C THR A 316 -3.16 2.91 11.80
N LEU A 317 -2.32 2.09 11.17
CA LEU A 317 -0.96 2.50 10.83
C LEU A 317 -1.09 3.49 9.66
N SER A 318 -1.32 4.75 10.01
CA SER A 318 -1.26 5.94 9.13
C SER A 318 0.13 6.11 8.47
N GLY A 319 1.11 5.26 8.80
CA GLY A 319 2.49 5.35 8.35
C GLY A 319 2.71 5.21 6.83
N PHE A 320 1.91 4.40 6.12
CA PHE A 320 2.13 4.21 4.68
C PHE A 320 1.72 5.44 3.86
N GLY A 321 0.60 6.09 4.23
CA GLY A 321 0.17 7.37 3.65
C GLY A 321 1.09 8.54 4.04
N ALA A 322 1.60 8.55 5.27
CA ALA A 322 2.54 9.57 5.75
C ALA A 322 3.93 9.49 5.08
N PHE A 323 4.42 8.28 4.78
CA PHE A 323 5.70 8.07 4.11
C PHE A 323 5.71 8.64 2.68
N VAL A 324 4.63 8.45 1.93
CA VAL A 324 4.51 8.95 0.54
C VAL A 324 4.07 10.40 0.50
N ALA A 325 3.20 10.86 1.41
CA ALA A 325 2.98 12.29 1.60
C ALA A 325 4.29 13.03 1.91
N GLY A 326 5.22 12.39 2.64
CA GLY A 326 6.59 12.86 2.86
C GLY A 326 7.47 12.90 1.59
N PHE A 327 7.21 12.04 0.61
CA PHE A 327 7.91 12.01 -0.68
C PHE A 327 7.33 13.04 -1.67
N ALA A 328 6.01 13.07 -1.82
CA ALA A 328 5.30 14.05 -2.66
C ALA A 328 5.48 15.49 -2.12
N SER A 329 5.50 15.68 -0.80
CA SER A 329 5.79 16.99 -0.21
C SER A 329 7.22 17.44 -0.45
N ARG A 330 8.21 16.55 -0.55
CA ARG A 330 9.60 16.93 -0.86
C ARG A 330 9.76 17.50 -2.26
N ASP A 331 9.01 17.00 -3.24
CA ASP A 331 9.08 17.51 -4.61
C ASP A 331 8.14 18.71 -4.83
N ALA A 332 6.96 18.73 -4.19
CA ALA A 332 6.10 19.91 -4.17
C ALA A 332 6.76 21.12 -3.48
N VAL A 333 7.50 20.91 -2.38
CA VAL A 333 8.28 21.97 -1.69
C VAL A 333 9.44 22.47 -2.55
N ARG A 334 10.05 21.63 -3.38
CA ARG A 334 11.08 22.08 -4.35
C ARG A 334 10.49 22.88 -5.51
N GLY A 335 9.32 22.48 -6.02
CA GLY A 335 8.59 23.24 -7.03
C GLY A 335 8.11 24.61 -6.53
N LEU A 336 7.61 24.68 -5.29
CA LEU A 336 7.23 25.94 -4.64
C LEU A 336 8.45 26.81 -4.27
N GLY A 337 9.56 26.20 -3.86
CA GLY A 337 10.79 26.92 -3.52
C GLY A 337 11.42 27.65 -4.73
N SER A 338 11.31 27.06 -5.93
CA SER A 338 11.72 27.70 -7.19
C SER A 338 10.87 28.93 -7.51
N LEU A 339 9.55 28.85 -7.30
CA LEU A 339 8.62 29.96 -7.53
C LEU A 339 8.76 31.10 -6.49
N VAL A 340 9.12 30.76 -5.24
CA VAL A 340 9.43 31.78 -4.21
C VAL A 340 10.78 32.47 -4.46
N SER A 341 11.72 31.81 -5.14
CA SER A 341 13.01 32.41 -5.52
C SER A 341 12.92 33.39 -6.71
N LEU A 342 11.86 33.28 -7.52
CA LEU A 342 11.59 34.17 -8.66
C LEU A 342 10.91 35.49 -8.25
N GLY A 343 10.46 35.62 -7.00
CA GLY A 343 9.78 36.83 -6.47
C GLY A 343 10.68 37.83 -5.74
N HIS A 344 11.98 37.56 -5.60
CA HIS A 344 12.89 38.46 -4.89
C HIS A 344 13.62 39.39 -5.87
N GLY A 345 13.05 40.58 -6.07
CA GLY A 345 13.70 41.69 -6.79
C GLY A 345 15.08 42.04 -6.19
N PRO A 346 15.95 42.72 -6.96
CA PRO A 346 17.33 42.95 -6.58
C PRO A 346 17.43 43.73 -5.27
N ARG A 347 17.85 43.06 -4.20
CA ARG A 347 18.20 43.70 -2.93
C ARG A 347 19.48 44.50 -3.16
N ARG A 348 19.32 45.82 -3.30
CA ARG A 348 20.41 46.80 -3.21
C ARG A 348 21.21 46.57 -1.93
N ALA A 349 22.51 46.41 -2.09
CA ALA A 349 23.46 46.52 -0.99
C ALA A 349 23.48 47.98 -0.48
N GLY A 350 23.37 48.17 0.83
CA GLY A 350 23.66 49.47 1.44
C GLY A 350 22.73 49.84 2.60
N GLY A 351 23.28 49.82 3.82
CA GLY A 351 22.59 50.33 5.01
C GLY A 351 23.34 49.96 6.29
N ARG A 352 24.51 50.57 6.51
CA ARG A 352 25.17 50.55 7.82
C ARG A 352 24.38 51.41 8.81
N ILE A 353 24.31 50.93 10.05
CA ILE A 353 23.69 51.56 11.21
C ILE A 353 24.56 52.74 11.67
N SER A 354 23.92 53.86 12.06
CA SER A 354 24.54 54.85 12.94
C SER A 354 23.60 55.15 14.12
N SER A 355 23.88 54.56 15.27
CA SER A 355 23.49 55.11 16.56
C SER A 355 24.53 56.17 16.95
N GLY A 356 24.21 57.45 16.76
CA GLY A 356 25.04 58.55 17.22
C GLY A 356 24.69 58.90 18.66
N SER A 357 25.61 58.64 19.59
CA SER A 357 25.62 59.24 20.92
C SER A 357 27.04 59.61 21.30
N GLY A 358 27.23 60.85 21.73
CA GLY A 358 28.26 61.22 22.70
C GLY A 358 29.66 61.44 22.15
N GLU A 359 30.10 62.69 22.23
CA GLU A 359 31.47 63.15 22.06
C GLU A 359 32.51 62.45 22.94
N ALA A 360 33.71 62.37 22.36
CA ALA A 360 35.05 62.50 22.95
C ALA A 360 35.59 61.39 23.87
N GLY A 361 36.76 60.86 23.48
CA GLY A 361 37.76 60.39 24.44
C GLY A 361 38.51 59.11 24.05
N SER A 362 39.58 59.29 23.27
CA SER A 362 40.80 58.46 23.20
C SER A 362 40.99 57.38 24.29
N ALA A 363 41.20 56.11 23.89
CA ALA A 363 42.44 55.37 24.21
C ALA A 363 42.49 54.00 23.54
N ASN A 364 43.70 53.69 23.09
CA ASN A 364 44.23 52.48 22.47
C ASN A 364 44.28 51.29 23.45
N ALA A 365 43.79 50.10 23.07
CA ALA A 365 44.34 48.80 23.49
C ALA A 365 43.63 47.64 22.77
N GLY A 366 44.42 46.74 22.18
CA GLY A 366 43.95 45.56 21.47
C GLY A 366 43.42 44.44 22.37
N GLY A 367 42.77 43.46 21.74
CA GLY A 367 42.37 42.23 22.39
C GLY A 367 41.22 41.56 21.66
N SER A 368 41.52 40.53 20.88
CA SER A 368 40.52 39.64 20.29
C SER A 368 39.70 38.96 21.38
N ALA A 369 38.37 39.09 21.35
CA ALA A 369 37.48 38.20 22.08
C ALA A 369 36.20 37.98 21.25
N GLY A 370 35.91 36.71 21.00
CA GLY A 370 34.79 36.24 20.19
C GLY A 370 33.45 36.83 20.61
N GLN A 371 32.66 37.23 19.62
CA GLN A 371 31.31 37.73 19.83
C GLN A 371 30.46 36.61 20.46
N ILE A 372 30.11 36.82 21.72
CA ILE A 372 29.15 35.97 22.43
C ILE A 372 27.76 36.18 21.80
N PRO A 373 27.12 35.12 21.28
CA PRO A 373 25.82 35.23 20.61
C PRO A 373 24.71 35.65 21.58
N ALA A 374 23.71 36.37 21.05
CA ALA A 374 22.73 37.14 21.81
C ALA A 374 21.93 36.34 22.85
N TYR A 375 21.71 35.03 22.63
CA TYR A 375 20.99 34.17 23.58
C TYR A 375 21.72 34.03 24.93
N GLN A 376 23.05 34.18 24.94
CA GLN A 376 23.86 34.05 26.15
C GLN A 376 23.90 35.34 26.99
N ARG A 377 23.53 36.49 26.41
CA ARG A 377 23.40 37.77 27.13
C ARG A 377 22.11 37.86 27.92
N VAL A 378 20.99 37.49 27.29
CA VAL A 378 19.67 37.47 27.93
C VAL A 378 19.63 36.47 29.08
N ALA A 379 20.27 35.30 28.93
CA ALA A 379 20.38 34.32 30.01
C ALA A 379 21.18 34.81 31.23
N ARG A 380 22.13 35.74 31.05
CA ARG A 380 22.91 36.32 32.16
C ARG A 380 22.17 37.47 32.86
N GLU A 381 21.37 38.24 32.13
CA GLU A 381 20.51 39.27 32.74
C GLU A 381 19.46 38.65 33.69
N HIS A 382 18.91 37.48 33.37
CA HIS A 382 17.96 36.79 34.26
C HIS A 382 18.60 36.08 35.46
N LEU A 383 19.92 35.84 35.45
CA LEU A 383 20.65 35.25 36.58
C LEU A 383 21.23 36.32 37.52
N GLY A 384 21.42 37.56 37.06
CA GLY A 384 21.91 38.68 37.88
C GLY A 384 20.85 39.32 38.79
N ASP A 385 19.57 39.11 38.51
CA ASP A 385 18.45 39.73 39.26
C ASP A 385 18.02 38.91 40.48
N GLN A 386 18.61 37.74 40.74
CA GLN A 386 18.33 36.93 41.94
C GLN A 386 19.27 37.21 43.12
N ASP A 387 20.40 37.90 42.91
CA ASP A 387 21.40 38.15 43.96
C ASP A 387 21.25 39.52 44.66
N ASN A 388 20.22 40.31 44.36
CA ASN A 388 20.03 41.66 44.92
C ASN A 388 18.69 41.90 45.63
N ALA A 389 18.06 40.83 46.14
CA ALA A 389 16.91 40.91 47.04
C ALA A 389 17.23 40.19 48.37
N GLY A 390 18.22 40.70 49.11
CA GLY A 390 18.58 40.15 50.42
C GLY A 390 19.61 41.01 51.15
N GLY A 391 19.18 42.07 51.81
CA GLY A 391 19.97 42.73 52.85
C GLY A 391 19.92 44.25 52.86
N SER A 392 18.90 44.84 53.48
CA SER A 392 18.98 45.63 54.74
C SER A 392 17.60 46.19 55.10
#